data_AF-A0A9D0LLM0-F1
#
_entry.id   AF-A0A9D0LLM0-F1
#
_cell.length_a   1.000
_cell.length_b   1.000
_cell.length_c   1.000
_cell.angle_alpha   90.00
_cell.angle_beta   90.00
_cell.angle_gamma   90.00
#
_symmetry.space_group_name_H-M   'P 1'
#
loop_
_entity.id
_entity.type
_entity.pdbx_description
1 polymer ?
#
loop_
_entity_poly.entity_id
_entity_poly.type
_entity_poly.pdbx_seq_one_letter_code
_entity_poly.pdbx_strand_id
1 'polypeptide(L)'
;MWPIRPSAWERCCWYGTPCLPGRRDPDVQIGMGSRVTLHFALRLADGMPVESSFEDEPVRFTLGDGTLDRGLELALLGLVPGDRQTLTLMPGQAFGTRDTAALQRIERTKFPAELALEAGQIIGFTAEDGTEMAGAVIEVEEQHVQVDFNHPLAGREIEFEVQILAV
;
A
#
# COMPACT_ATOMS: atom_id res chain seq x y z
N MET A 1 -0.12 -5.52 -60.53
CA MET A 1 0.49 -6.61 -59.73
C MET A 1 1.41 -5.95 -58.71
N TRP A 2 0.95 -5.81 -57.47
CA TRP A 2 1.64 -5.09 -56.38
C TRP A 2 2.59 -6.07 -55.68
N PRO A 3 3.88 -5.76 -55.44
CA PRO A 3 4.70 -6.63 -54.62
C PRO A 3 4.35 -6.41 -53.15
N ILE A 4 3.73 -7.42 -52.57
CA ILE A 4 3.60 -7.71 -51.14
C ILE A 4 4.94 -7.48 -50.42
N ARG A 5 4.96 -6.53 -49.48
CA ARG A 5 6.08 -6.33 -48.55
C ARG A 5 6.03 -7.43 -47.48
N PRO A 6 7.09 -8.22 -47.25
CA PRO A 6 7.14 -9.14 -46.12
C PRO A 6 7.24 -8.35 -44.81
N SER A 7 6.53 -8.85 -43.79
CA SER A 7 6.46 -8.35 -42.43
C SER A 7 7.82 -8.44 -41.69
N ALA A 8 8.00 -7.60 -40.67
CA ALA A 8 9.26 -7.25 -40.01
C ALA A 8 9.97 -8.36 -39.20
N TRP A 9 9.68 -9.65 -39.40
CA TRP A 9 10.23 -10.75 -38.60
C TRP A 9 11.35 -11.57 -39.29
N GLU A 10 11.64 -11.36 -40.58
CA GLU A 10 12.63 -12.17 -41.34
C GLU A 10 14.02 -11.53 -41.50
N ARG A 11 14.51 -10.73 -40.54
CA ARG A 11 15.82 -10.05 -40.65
C ARG A 11 16.80 -10.26 -39.50
N CYS A 12 16.75 -11.41 -38.83
CA CYS A 12 17.70 -11.73 -37.77
C CYS A 12 18.35 -13.10 -38.01
N CYS A 13 19.36 -13.21 -38.89
CA CYS A 13 20.35 -14.32 -38.91
C CYS A 13 21.40 -14.14 -40.04
N TRP A 14 22.29 -13.14 -39.98
CA TRP A 14 23.43 -13.15 -40.94
C TRP A 14 24.82 -12.82 -40.39
N TYR A 15 24.97 -12.26 -39.18
CA TYR A 15 26.31 -11.99 -38.65
C TYR A 15 26.43 -12.43 -37.20
N GLY A 16 26.76 -13.72 -37.02
CA GLY A 16 27.62 -14.30 -35.96
C GLY A 16 27.69 -13.66 -34.57
N THR A 17 26.65 -12.98 -34.10
CA THR A 17 26.63 -12.33 -32.79
C THR A 17 25.97 -13.31 -31.82
N PRO A 18 26.62 -13.69 -30.71
CA PRO A 18 25.99 -14.58 -29.74
C PRO A 18 24.71 -13.93 -29.22
N CYS A 19 23.62 -14.68 -29.19
CA CYS A 19 22.43 -14.31 -28.44
C CYS A 19 22.85 -14.18 -26.96
N LEU A 20 23.04 -12.94 -26.50
CA LEU A 20 23.23 -12.67 -25.07
C LEU A 20 21.95 -13.10 -24.34
N PRO A 21 22.03 -13.96 -23.31
CA PRO A 21 20.87 -14.23 -22.47
C PRO A 21 20.60 -12.99 -21.63
N GLY A 22 19.36 -12.49 -21.68
CA GLY A 22 18.87 -11.45 -20.78
C GLY A 22 19.06 -10.03 -21.29
N ARG A 23 18.30 -9.64 -22.31
CA ARG A 23 17.82 -8.26 -22.36
C ARG A 23 16.89 -8.10 -21.16
N ARG A 24 17.40 -7.64 -20.00
CA ARG A 24 16.52 -7.02 -19.00
C ARG A 24 15.93 -5.83 -19.74
N ASP A 25 14.62 -5.80 -19.95
CA ASP A 25 13.97 -4.60 -20.47
C ASP A 25 14.36 -3.44 -19.54
N PRO A 26 15.20 -2.50 -19.99
CA PRO A 26 15.46 -1.32 -19.20
C PRO A 26 14.25 -0.40 -19.34
N ASP A 27 13.88 0.28 -18.26
CA ASP A 27 13.01 1.46 -18.27
C ASP A 27 11.48 1.27 -18.27
N VAL A 28 10.92 0.14 -17.82
CA VAL A 28 9.50 0.18 -17.37
C VAL A 28 9.46 0.86 -16.00
N GLN A 29 9.27 2.18 -16.04
CA GLN A 29 9.02 2.99 -14.84
C GLN A 29 7.62 2.72 -14.29
N ILE A 30 7.51 2.73 -12.97
CA ILE A 30 6.21 2.64 -12.29
C ILE A 30 5.40 3.90 -12.60
N GLY A 31 4.23 3.71 -13.20
CA GLY A 31 3.23 4.74 -13.45
C GLY A 31 1.84 4.29 -13.00
N MET A 32 0.86 5.18 -13.16
CA MET A 32 -0.54 4.86 -12.87
C MET A 32 -1.02 3.67 -13.71
N GLY A 33 -1.61 2.66 -13.05
CA GLY A 33 -2.04 1.42 -13.70
C GLY A 33 -0.93 0.37 -13.92
N SER A 34 0.31 0.65 -13.54
CA SER A 34 1.40 -0.34 -13.60
C SER A 34 1.19 -1.44 -12.55
N ARG A 35 1.46 -2.69 -12.92
CA ARG A 35 1.39 -3.84 -12.01
C ARG A 35 2.75 -4.05 -11.36
N VAL A 36 2.88 -3.69 -10.10
CA VAL A 36 4.16 -3.73 -9.42
C VAL A 36 4.24 -4.97 -8.55
N THR A 37 5.40 -5.65 -8.58
CA THR A 37 5.79 -6.67 -7.61
C THR A 37 6.94 -6.13 -6.79
N LEU A 38 6.79 -6.03 -5.47
CA LEU A 38 7.79 -5.44 -4.59
C LEU A 38 7.85 -6.14 -3.23
N HIS A 39 8.97 -6.00 -2.54
CA HIS A 39 9.03 -6.14 -1.10
C HIS A 39 8.99 -4.75 -0.46
N PHE A 40 8.39 -4.66 0.71
CA PHE A 40 8.37 -3.45 1.51
C PHE A 40 8.57 -3.76 2.99
N ALA A 41 9.03 -2.76 3.73
CA ALA A 41 9.03 -2.73 5.17
C ALA A 41 8.57 -1.36 5.67
N LEU A 42 7.70 -1.38 6.68
CA LEU A 42 7.24 -0.23 7.41
C LEU A 42 7.86 -0.26 8.81
N ARG A 43 8.56 0.80 9.17
CA ARG A 43 9.08 1.02 10.53
C ARG A 43 8.53 2.32 11.08
N LEU A 44 8.30 2.36 12.39
CA LEU A 44 8.03 3.62 13.09
C LEU A 44 9.33 4.43 13.24
N ALA A 45 9.21 5.74 13.44
CA ALA A 45 10.36 6.59 13.75
C ALA A 45 11.21 6.12 14.96
N ASP A 46 10.60 5.38 15.88
CA ASP A 46 11.28 4.75 17.03
C ASP A 46 12.09 3.50 16.65
N GLY A 47 12.13 3.13 15.36
CA GLY A 47 12.82 1.95 14.83
C GLY A 47 12.05 0.63 14.97
N MET A 48 10.85 0.67 15.56
CA MET A 48 10.01 -0.53 15.71
C MET A 48 9.47 -0.98 14.34
N PRO A 49 9.72 -2.23 13.91
CA PRO A 49 9.11 -2.77 12.70
C PRO A 49 7.59 -2.94 12.92
N VAL A 50 6.82 -2.45 11.96
CA VAL A 50 5.36 -2.58 11.95
C VAL A 50 4.96 -3.75 11.07
N GLU A 51 5.44 -3.74 9.84
CA GLU A 51 5.14 -4.73 8.82
C GLU A 51 6.34 -4.88 7.89
N SER A 52 6.60 -6.08 7.41
CA SER A 52 7.67 -6.36 6.47
C SER A 52 7.27 -7.53 5.60
N SER A 53 7.40 -7.39 4.29
CA SER A 53 7.26 -8.49 3.33
C SER A 53 8.60 -9.06 2.88
N PHE A 54 9.74 -8.58 3.40
CA PHE A 54 11.06 -9.09 3.01
C PHE A 54 11.33 -10.53 3.50
N GLU A 55 10.62 -10.97 4.54
CA GLU A 55 10.71 -12.34 5.07
C GLU A 55 9.60 -13.25 4.52
N ASP A 56 8.67 -12.69 3.74
CA ASP A 56 7.46 -13.34 3.21
C ASP A 56 7.38 -13.26 1.67
N GLU A 57 6.22 -13.60 1.10
CA GLU A 57 5.98 -13.47 -0.34
C GLU A 57 5.94 -11.99 -0.78
N PRO A 58 6.46 -11.68 -1.98
CA PRO A 58 6.43 -10.32 -2.50
C PRO A 58 5.00 -9.88 -2.81
N VAL A 59 4.72 -8.63 -2.48
CA VAL A 59 3.40 -8.03 -2.65
C VAL A 59 3.21 -7.59 -4.10
N ARG A 60 2.00 -7.86 -4.62
CA ARG A 60 1.59 -7.55 -5.99
C ARG A 60 0.32 -6.73 -5.98
N PHE A 61 0.37 -5.54 -6.54
CA PHE A 61 -0.79 -4.66 -6.67
C PHE A 61 -0.69 -3.84 -7.95
N THR A 62 -1.77 -3.13 -8.29
CA THR A 62 -1.79 -2.21 -9.42
C THR A 62 -1.79 -0.79 -8.89
N LEU A 63 -0.86 0.06 -9.34
CA LEU A 63 -0.80 1.44 -8.84
C LEU A 63 -2.11 2.18 -9.15
N GLY A 64 -2.79 2.70 -8.13
CA GLY A 64 -4.06 3.40 -8.23
C GLY A 64 -5.30 2.49 -8.13
N ASP A 65 -5.15 1.22 -7.76
CA ASP A 65 -6.29 0.33 -7.46
C ASP A 65 -6.87 0.50 -6.04
N GLY A 66 -6.22 1.33 -5.21
CA GLY A 66 -6.64 1.61 -3.84
C GLY A 66 -6.20 0.55 -2.82
N THR A 67 -5.34 -0.39 -3.22
CA THR A 67 -4.76 -1.38 -2.30
C THR A 67 -3.71 -0.76 -1.37
N LEU A 68 -2.96 0.23 -1.85
CA LEU A 68 -1.99 0.98 -1.06
C LEU A 68 -2.50 2.39 -0.79
N ASP A 69 -2.11 2.94 0.36
CA ASP A 69 -2.33 4.35 0.65
C ASP A 69 -1.71 5.23 -0.43
N ARG A 70 -2.47 6.24 -0.85
CA ARG A 70 -2.07 7.20 -1.90
C ARG A 70 -0.67 7.78 -1.66
N GLY A 71 -0.34 8.02 -0.40
CA GLY A 71 0.98 8.51 -0.01
C GLY A 71 2.12 7.56 -0.37
N LEU A 72 1.92 6.27 -0.10
CA LEU A 72 2.85 5.19 -0.47
C LEU A 72 2.90 5.01 -1.99
N GLU A 73 1.76 5.06 -2.68
CA GLU A 73 1.74 4.94 -4.15
C GLU A 73 2.55 6.05 -4.83
N LEU A 74 2.43 7.29 -4.35
CA LEU A 74 3.18 8.42 -4.88
C LEU A 74 4.69 8.26 -4.69
N ALA A 75 5.12 7.60 -3.60
CA ALA A 75 6.51 7.29 -3.34
C ALA A 75 7.11 6.26 -4.32
N LEU A 76 6.28 5.46 -4.99
CA LEU A 76 6.73 4.43 -5.93
C LEU A 76 6.83 4.94 -7.37
N LEU A 77 6.21 6.08 -7.68
CA LEU A 77 6.19 6.64 -9.03
C LEU A 77 7.61 6.91 -9.55
N GLY A 78 7.89 6.41 -10.74
CA GLY A 78 9.18 6.62 -11.43
C GLY A 78 10.29 5.65 -11.04
N LEU A 79 10.09 4.77 -10.04
CA LEU A 79 11.04 3.70 -9.74
C LEU A 79 11.04 2.63 -10.84
N VAL A 80 12.15 1.90 -10.96
CA VAL A 80 12.32 0.81 -11.93
C VAL A 80 12.61 -0.54 -11.23
N PRO A 81 12.39 -1.68 -11.91
CA PRO A 81 12.76 -2.98 -11.37
C PRO A 81 14.22 -3.07 -10.93
N GLY A 82 14.44 -3.52 -9.70
CA GLY A 82 15.76 -3.61 -9.06
C GLY A 82 16.09 -2.44 -8.14
N ASP A 83 15.33 -1.34 -8.18
CA ASP A 83 15.53 -0.22 -7.27
C ASP A 83 15.14 -0.61 -5.84
N ARG A 84 15.95 -0.13 -4.89
CA ARG A 84 15.65 -0.16 -3.46
C ARG A 84 15.77 1.25 -2.91
N GLN A 85 14.72 1.71 -2.26
CA GLN A 85 14.68 3.04 -1.67
C GLN A 85 14.10 2.98 -0.27
N THR A 86 14.62 3.83 0.60
CA THR A 86 14.06 4.08 1.92
C THR A 86 13.63 5.54 1.98
N LEU A 87 12.37 5.76 2.34
CA LEU A 87 11.72 7.06 2.37
C LEU A 87 11.13 7.26 3.76
N THR A 88 11.41 8.41 4.35
CA THR A 88 10.74 8.83 5.58
C THR A 88 9.49 9.60 5.19
N LEU A 89 8.32 9.08 5.56
CA LEU A 89 7.03 9.69 5.30
C LEU A 89 6.51 10.34 6.57
N MET A 90 6.26 11.64 6.48
CA MET A 90 5.60 12.38 7.54
C MET A 90 4.15 11.86 7.70
N PRO A 91 3.50 12.05 8.86
CA PRO A 91 2.14 11.56 9.10
C PRO A 91 1.14 11.87 7.97
N GLY A 92 1.17 13.10 7.43
CA GLY A 92 0.29 13.50 6.33
C GLY A 92 0.60 12.88 4.96
N GLN A 93 1.72 12.17 4.81
CA GLN A 93 2.22 11.60 3.55
C GLN A 93 2.11 10.09 3.47
N ALA A 94 1.71 9.40 4.54
CA ALA A 94 1.49 7.96 4.53
C ALA A 94 0.04 7.64 4.89
N PHE A 95 -0.21 7.35 6.17
CA PHE A 95 -1.52 6.97 6.71
C PHE A 95 -2.39 8.17 7.13
N GLY A 96 -1.99 9.38 6.73
CA GLY A 96 -2.66 10.63 7.08
C GLY A 96 -2.37 11.12 8.51
N THR A 97 -2.80 12.34 8.76
CA THR A 97 -2.81 12.90 10.11
C THR A 97 -3.96 12.30 10.89
N ARG A 98 -3.76 12.10 12.20
CA ARG A 98 -4.86 11.75 13.10
C ARG A 98 -5.91 12.86 13.03
N ASP A 99 -7.10 12.52 12.58
CA ASP A 99 -8.22 13.43 12.49
C ASP A 99 -9.03 13.37 13.79
N THR A 100 -9.17 14.52 14.45
CA THR A 100 -10.03 14.63 15.64
C THR A 100 -11.51 14.44 15.30
N ALA A 101 -11.92 14.66 14.05
CA ALA A 101 -13.29 14.39 13.59
C ALA A 101 -13.57 12.89 13.37
N ALA A 102 -12.53 12.07 13.23
CA ALA A 102 -12.66 10.61 13.19
C ALA A 102 -12.85 9.99 14.59
N LEU A 103 -12.76 10.79 15.66
CA LEU A 103 -13.24 10.40 16.99
C LEU A 103 -14.74 10.58 17.06
N GLN A 104 -15.47 9.48 17.06
CA GLN A 104 -16.93 9.50 17.13
C GLN A 104 -17.44 9.00 18.48
N ARG A 105 -18.52 9.62 18.95
CA ARG A 105 -19.31 9.10 20.06
C ARG A 105 -20.47 8.29 19.50
N ILE A 106 -20.48 7.01 19.81
CA ILE A 106 -21.49 6.07 19.37
C ILE A 106 -22.33 5.69 20.59
N GLU A 107 -23.65 5.71 20.47
CA GLU A 107 -24.53 5.28 21.55
C GLU A 107 -24.26 3.82 21.93
N ARG A 108 -24.21 3.52 23.25
CA ARG A 108 -23.96 2.18 23.76
C ARG A 108 -24.98 1.14 23.26
N THR A 109 -26.19 1.60 22.92
CA THR A 109 -27.30 0.83 22.34
C THR A 109 -27.01 0.27 20.94
N LYS A 110 -26.10 0.89 20.19
CA LYS A 110 -25.69 0.40 18.86
C LYS A 110 -24.73 -0.78 18.94
N PHE A 111 -24.15 -1.03 20.11
CA PHE A 111 -23.29 -2.18 20.36
C PHE A 111 -24.13 -3.33 20.93
N PRO A 112 -23.81 -4.59 20.57
CA PRO A 112 -24.44 -5.74 21.20
C PRO A 112 -24.31 -5.68 22.73
N ALA A 113 -25.39 -6.01 23.44
CA ALA A 113 -25.38 -6.00 24.91
C ALA A 113 -24.42 -7.06 25.47
N GLU A 114 -24.22 -8.15 24.74
CA GLU A 114 -23.32 -9.27 25.07
C GLU A 114 -21.84 -8.94 24.81
N LEU A 115 -21.55 -7.89 24.04
CA LEU A 115 -20.19 -7.47 23.78
C LEU A 115 -19.66 -6.69 25.00
N ALA A 116 -18.69 -7.29 25.68
CA ALA A 116 -17.89 -6.58 26.69
C ALA A 116 -17.01 -5.56 25.97
N LEU A 117 -17.36 -4.28 26.13
CA LEU A 117 -16.61 -3.16 25.57
C LEU A 117 -15.56 -2.74 26.58
N GLU A 118 -14.30 -2.76 26.15
CA GLU A 118 -13.17 -2.31 26.96
C GLU A 118 -12.38 -1.22 26.23
N ALA A 119 -11.86 -0.25 26.98
CA ALA A 119 -10.95 0.74 26.43
C ALA A 119 -9.69 0.04 25.88
N GLY A 120 -9.28 0.41 24.67
CA GLY A 120 -8.19 -0.22 23.91
C GLY A 120 -8.64 -1.37 23.00
N GLN A 121 -9.89 -1.82 23.07
CA GLN A 121 -10.40 -2.86 22.18
C GLN A 121 -10.57 -2.34 20.75
N ILE A 122 -10.20 -3.15 19.76
CA ILE A 122 -10.48 -2.86 18.34
C ILE A 122 -11.72 -3.63 17.91
N ILE A 123 -12.67 -2.91 17.30
CA ILE A 123 -13.95 -3.44 16.83
C ILE A 123 -14.09 -3.13 15.34
N GLY A 124 -14.56 -4.10 14.55
CA GLY A 124 -14.91 -3.89 13.15
C GLY A 124 -16.28 -3.21 13.02
N PHE A 125 -16.35 -2.14 12.25
CA PHE A 125 -17.57 -1.41 11.92
C PHE A 125 -17.79 -1.44 10.42
N THR A 126 -19.04 -1.42 10.01
CA THR A 126 -19.42 -1.23 8.60
C THR A 126 -20.00 0.17 8.48
N ALA A 127 -19.38 1.00 7.64
CA ALA A 127 -19.88 2.33 7.32
C ALA A 127 -21.14 2.27 6.44
N GLU A 128 -21.84 3.40 6.30
CA GLU A 128 -23.10 3.47 5.53
C GLU A 128 -22.92 3.16 4.03
N ASP A 129 -21.72 3.35 3.51
CA ASP A 129 -21.32 3.01 2.14
C ASP A 129 -21.00 1.52 1.95
N GLY A 130 -21.04 0.72 3.03
CA GLY A 130 -20.69 -0.70 3.03
C GLY A 130 -19.21 -0.97 3.25
N THR A 131 -18.38 0.06 3.45
CA THR A 131 -16.96 -0.10 3.73
C THR A 131 -16.75 -0.65 5.14
N GLU A 132 -15.97 -1.71 5.28
CA GLU A 132 -15.54 -2.21 6.59
C GLU A 132 -14.32 -1.43 7.08
N MET A 133 -14.37 -1.02 8.34
CA MET A 133 -13.33 -0.21 8.96
C MET A 133 -13.16 -0.61 10.43
N ALA A 134 -11.93 -0.63 10.91
CA ALA A 134 -11.62 -0.89 12.30
C ALA A 134 -11.73 0.41 13.12
N GLY A 135 -12.39 0.34 14.27
CA GLY A 135 -12.45 1.43 15.25
C GLY A 135 -11.86 0.98 16.58
N ALA A 136 -10.98 1.79 17.16
CA ALA A 136 -10.40 1.55 18.48
C ALA A 136 -11.25 2.24 19.55
N VAL A 137 -11.71 1.49 20.54
CA VAL A 137 -12.44 2.04 21.69
C VAL A 137 -11.46 2.84 22.56
N ILE A 138 -11.71 4.13 22.73
CA ILE A 138 -10.89 5.00 23.58
C ILE A 138 -11.44 5.03 25.00
N GLU A 139 -12.76 5.14 25.12
CA GLU A 139 -13.45 5.29 26.39
C GLU A 139 -14.86 4.68 26.31
N VAL A 140 -15.28 4.02 27.38
CA VAL A 140 -16.61 3.42 27.50
C VAL A 140 -17.33 4.13 28.64
N GLU A 141 -18.38 4.87 28.31
CA GLU A 141 -19.27 5.51 29.28
C GLU A 141 -20.63 4.78 29.32
N GLU A 142 -21.51 5.15 30.26
CA GLU A 142 -22.80 4.45 30.46
C GLU A 142 -23.73 4.56 29.24
N GLN A 143 -23.75 5.72 28.58
CA GLN A 143 -24.67 6.02 27.49
C GLN A 143 -24.00 6.00 26.11
N HIS A 144 -22.70 6.26 26.05
CA HIS A 144 -21.95 6.36 24.80
C HIS A 144 -20.56 5.76 24.93
N VAL A 145 -20.00 5.41 23.79
CA VAL A 145 -18.65 4.86 23.66
C VAL A 145 -17.90 5.73 22.69
N GLN A 146 -16.72 6.18 23.09
CA GLN A 146 -15.84 6.96 22.24
C GLN A 146 -14.98 6.00 21.42
N VAL A 147 -15.12 6.07 20.11
CA VAL A 147 -14.41 5.22 19.16
C VAL A 147 -13.55 6.09 18.26
N ASP A 148 -12.30 5.71 18.11
CA ASP A 148 -11.35 6.30 17.19
C ASP A 148 -11.28 5.47 15.91
N PHE A 149 -11.70 6.07 14.79
CA PHE A 149 -11.64 5.46 13.46
C PHE A 149 -10.36 5.80 12.69
N ASN A 150 -9.40 6.49 13.33
CA ASN A 150 -8.10 6.73 12.71
C ASN A 150 -7.34 5.42 12.52
N HIS A 151 -6.59 5.33 11.42
CA HIS A 151 -5.65 4.24 11.21
C HIS A 151 -4.65 4.16 12.39
N PRO A 152 -4.26 2.96 12.88
CA PRO A 152 -3.34 2.83 14.02
C PRO A 152 -1.99 3.56 13.84
N LEU A 153 -1.58 3.74 12.58
CA LEU A 153 -0.35 4.45 12.20
C LEU A 153 -0.57 5.92 11.82
N ALA A 154 -1.82 6.40 11.81
CA ALA A 154 -2.13 7.80 11.51
C ALA A 154 -1.51 8.73 12.58
N GLY A 155 -0.96 9.86 12.13
CA GLY A 155 -0.29 10.79 13.03
C GLY A 155 1.15 10.40 13.41
N ARG A 156 1.68 9.26 12.94
CA ARG A 156 3.06 8.84 13.21
C ARG A 156 3.94 9.01 11.97
N GLU A 157 5.19 9.39 12.21
CA GLU A 157 6.24 9.37 11.20
C GLU A 157 6.69 7.92 10.98
N ILE A 158 6.79 7.53 9.72
CA ILE A 158 7.14 6.17 9.32
C ILE A 158 8.31 6.18 8.36
N GLU A 159 9.15 5.17 8.47
CA GLU A 159 10.16 4.84 7.48
C GLU A 159 9.61 3.72 6.58
N PHE A 160 9.43 4.04 5.32
CA PHE A 160 8.97 3.13 4.28
C PHE A 160 10.15 2.71 3.42
N GLU A 161 10.53 1.46 3.55
CA GLU A 161 11.57 0.83 2.74
C GLU A 161 10.90 -0.03 1.66
N VAL A 162 11.30 0.14 0.41
CA VAL A 162 10.76 -0.59 -0.73
C VAL A 162 11.86 -1.15 -1.61
N GLN A 163 11.65 -2.35 -2.14
CA GLN A 163 12.46 -2.98 -3.17
C GLN A 163 11.58 -3.46 -4.33
N ILE A 164 11.74 -2.85 -5.50
CA ILE A 164 10.98 -3.21 -6.69
C ILE A 164 11.59 -4.47 -7.32
N LEU A 165 10.78 -5.49 -7.52
CA LEU A 165 11.20 -6.75 -8.15
C LEU A 165 10.83 -6.78 -9.64
N ALA A 166 9.61 -6.34 -9.97
CA ALA A 166 9.09 -6.33 -11.35
C ALA A 166 7.97 -5.30 -11.52
N VAL A 167 7.76 -4.86 -12.76
CA VAL A 167 6.71 -3.94 -13.22
C VAL A 167 6.12 -4.45 -14.53
#